data_AF-A0A6N6RKM0-F1
#
_entry.id   AF-A0A6N6RKM0-F1
#
_cell.length_a   1.000
_cell.length_b   1.000
_cell.length_c   1.000
_cell.angle_alpha   90.00
_cell.angle_beta   90.00
_cell.angle_gamma   90.00
#
_symmetry.space_group_name_H-M   'P 1'
#
loop_
_entity.id
_entity.type
_entity.pdbx_description
1 polymer ?
#
loop_
_entity_poly.entity_id
_entity_poly.type
_entity_poly.pdbx_seq_one_letter_code
_entity_poly.pdbx_strand_id
1 'polypeptide(L)'
;MANQILCKNCKTWNSTEAETCSSCGYELHSERIQREEVSLQRAETQKGWDVPVIKIKPSHPWYVRPFLYVARAVQIAALAIGGALAWSAFWASA
;
A
#
# COMPACT_ATOMS: atom_id res chain seq x y z
N MET A 1 7.17 -26.60 21.23
CA MET A 1 7.60 -25.48 22.09
C MET A 1 6.40 -24.56 22.24
N ALA A 2 5.81 -24.44 23.43
CA ALA A 2 4.65 -23.59 23.63
C ALA A 2 5.11 -22.12 23.59
N ASN A 3 4.74 -21.39 22.55
CA ASN A 3 5.13 -19.99 22.38
C ASN A 3 4.15 -19.12 23.16
N GLN A 4 4.62 -18.49 24.26
CA GLN A 4 3.79 -17.73 25.20
C GLN A 4 4.25 -16.27 25.28
N ILE A 5 3.31 -15.35 25.42
CA ILE A 5 3.53 -13.90 25.53
C ILE A 5 3.06 -13.39 26.89
N LEU A 6 3.83 -12.49 27.49
CA LEU A 6 3.50 -11.86 28.77
C LEU A 6 2.60 -10.64 28.54
N CYS A 7 1.45 -10.60 29.21
CA CYS A 7 0.57 -9.44 29.16
C CYS A 7 1.24 -8.20 29.78
N LYS A 8 1.31 -7.09 29.03
CA LYS A 8 1.91 -5.82 29.50
C LYS A 8 1.13 -5.16 30.66
N ASN A 9 -0.16 -5.47 30.79
CA ASN A 9 -1.03 -4.89 31.81
C ASN A 9 -1.04 -5.70 33.11
N CYS A 10 -1.45 -6.98 33.05
CA CYS A 10 -1.62 -7.82 34.24
C CYS A 10 -0.48 -8.83 34.49
N LYS A 11 0.54 -8.87 33.63
CA LYS A 11 1.70 -9.78 33.71
C LYS A 11 1.36 -11.28 33.71
N THR A 12 0.18 -11.64 33.20
CA THR A 12 -0.19 -13.05 33.00
C THR A 12 0.39 -13.59 31.69
N TRP A 13 0.85 -14.83 31.70
CA TRP A 13 1.29 -15.55 30.51
C TRP A 13 0.08 -15.99 29.68
N ASN A 14 0.09 -15.67 28.39
CA ASN A 14 -0.95 -16.03 27.43
C ASN A 14 -0.35 -16.72 26.21
N SER A 15 -1.18 -17.40 25.42
CA SER A 15 -0.75 -17.94 24.13
C SER A 15 -0.35 -16.80 23.18
N THR A 16 0.70 -17.00 22.38
CA THR A 16 1.11 -16.02 21.34
C THR A 16 0.09 -15.83 20.23
N GLU A 17 -0.84 -16.76 20.06
CA GLU A 17 -1.93 -16.66 19.09
C GLU A 17 -3.17 -15.94 19.66
N ALA A 18 -3.21 -15.69 20.97
CA ALA A 18 -4.32 -14.97 21.58
C ALA A 18 -4.21 -13.46 21.28
N GLU A 19 -5.31 -12.88 20.78
CA GLU A 19 -5.40 -11.43 20.53
C GLU A 19 -5.60 -10.63 21.82
N THR A 20 -6.32 -11.21 22.78
CA THR A 20 -6.64 -10.60 24.08
C THR A 20 -6.17 -11.47 25.24
N CYS A 21 -5.83 -10.81 26.34
CA CYS A 21 -5.40 -11.47 27.56
C CYS A 21 -6.59 -12.18 28.25
N SER A 22 -6.42 -13.46 28.55
CA SER A 22 -7.44 -14.29 29.21
C SER A 22 -7.83 -13.83 30.63
N SER A 23 -6.92 -13.20 31.38
CA SER A 23 -7.20 -12.69 32.74
C SER A 23 -7.77 -11.27 32.81
N CYS A 24 -7.40 -10.35 31.91
CA CYS A 24 -7.75 -8.93 32.03
C CYS A 24 -8.37 -8.31 30.77
N GLY A 25 -8.48 -9.05 29.67
CA GLY A 25 -9.03 -8.56 28.41
C GLY A 25 -8.13 -7.59 27.64
N TYR A 26 -6.93 -7.27 28.13
CA TYR A 26 -6.00 -6.36 27.44
C TYR A 26 -5.47 -6.95 26.13
N GLU A 27 -5.37 -6.14 25.08
CA GLU A 27 -4.84 -6.55 23.77
C GLU A 27 -3.34 -6.87 23.84
N LEU A 28 -2.97 -8.07 23.41
CA LEU A 28 -1.59 -8.57 23.52
C LEU A 28 -0.69 -8.08 22.38
N HIS A 29 -1.26 -7.84 21.19
CA HIS A 29 -0.54 -7.50 19.95
C HIS A 29 -0.93 -6.12 19.39
N SER A 30 -1.13 -5.13 20.26
CA SER A 30 -1.54 -3.78 19.83
C SER A 30 -0.57 -3.16 18.82
N GLU A 31 0.73 -3.43 18.91
CA GLU A 31 1.71 -2.99 17.92
C GLU A 31 1.54 -3.64 16.53
N ARG A 32 1.05 -4.89 16.47
CA ARG A 32 0.79 -5.60 15.22
C ARG A 32 -0.47 -5.05 14.55
N ILE A 33 -1.52 -4.84 15.34
CA ILE A 33 -2.79 -4.28 14.88
C ILE A 33 -2.54 -2.87 14.31
N GLN A 34 -1.81 -2.02 15.03
CA GLN A 34 -1.45 -0.69 14.54
C GLN A 34 -0.64 -0.73 13.24
N ARG A 35 0.31 -1.66 13.11
CA ARG A 35 1.11 -1.82 11.88
C ARG A 35 0.24 -2.27 10.70
N GLU A 36 -0.73 -3.14 10.95
CA GLU A 36 -1.66 -3.62 9.93
C GLU A 36 -2.61 -2.50 9.49
N GLU A 37 -3.20 -1.76 10.42
CA GLU A 37 -4.04 -0.59 10.12
C GLU A 37 -3.31 0.46 9.30
N VAL A 38 -2.08 0.80 9.68
CA VAL A 38 -1.25 1.76 8.91
C VAL A 38 -0.96 1.23 7.50
N SER A 39 -0.76 -0.09 7.34
CA SER A 39 -0.55 -0.69 6.02
C SER A 39 -1.80 -0.63 5.15
N LEU A 40 -2.98 -0.85 5.74
CA LEU A 40 -4.27 -0.77 5.06
C LEU A 40 -4.61 0.67 4.68
N GLN A 41 -4.42 1.63 5.59
CA GLN A 41 -4.62 3.06 5.31
C GLN A 41 -3.67 3.56 4.20
N ARG A 42 -2.41 3.11 4.19
CA ARG A 42 -1.46 3.44 3.13
C ARG A 42 -1.90 2.84 1.78
N ALA A 43 -2.36 1.59 1.79
CA ALA A 43 -2.87 0.91 0.60
C ALA A 43 -4.15 1.59 0.06
N GLU A 44 -5.02 2.08 0.94
CA GLU A 44 -6.23 2.81 0.56
C GLU A 44 -5.91 4.19 0.00
N THR A 45 -5.03 4.96 0.66
CA THR A 45 -4.60 6.29 0.21
C THR A 45 -3.91 6.23 -1.16
N GLN A 46 -3.18 5.14 -1.47
CA GLN A 46 -2.55 4.95 -2.78
C GLN A 46 -3.54 4.70 -3.92
N LYS A 47 -4.78 4.25 -3.66
CA LYS A 47 -5.76 3.97 -4.74
C LYS A 47 -6.17 5.21 -5.53
N GLY A 48 -6.07 6.40 -4.94
CA GLY A 48 -6.47 7.67 -5.57
C GLY A 48 -5.52 8.19 -6.65
N TRP A 49 -4.28 7.70 -6.68
CA TRP A 49 -3.24 8.15 -7.63
C TRP A 49 -2.50 6.96 -8.26
N ASP A 50 -3.16 5.81 -8.42
CA ASP A 50 -2.60 4.72 -9.20
C ASP A 50 -2.77 5.08 -10.68
N VAL A 51 -1.82 5.84 -11.21
CA VAL A 51 -1.68 5.97 -12.66
C VAL A 51 -1.48 4.54 -13.18
N PRO A 52 -2.38 4.01 -14.03
CA PRO A 52 -2.25 2.66 -14.54
C PRO A 52 -1.13 2.62 -15.59
N VAL A 53 0.12 2.80 -15.14
CA VAL A 53 1.31 2.64 -15.97
C VAL A 53 1.40 1.15 -16.28
N ILE A 54 1.23 0.81 -17.54
CA ILE A 54 1.31 -0.58 -18.01
C ILE A 54 2.65 -1.19 -17.52
N LYS A 55 2.57 -2.13 -16.58
CA LYS A 55 3.73 -2.86 -16.05
C LYS A 55 4.17 -3.91 -17.06
N ILE A 56 5.26 -3.63 -17.77
CA ILE A 56 5.84 -4.53 -18.77
C ILE A 56 6.50 -5.71 -18.03
N LYS A 57 5.79 -6.84 -17.92
CA LYS A 57 6.34 -8.06 -17.31
C LYS A 57 7.26 -8.78 -18.33
N PRO A 58 8.43 -9.28 -17.92
CA PRO A 58 9.36 -9.98 -18.81
C PRO A 58 8.81 -11.29 -19.39
N SER A 59 7.72 -11.83 -18.84
CA SER A 59 7.01 -13.03 -19.33
C SER A 59 6.21 -12.84 -20.62
N HIS A 60 6.18 -11.65 -21.21
CA HIS A 60 5.44 -11.38 -22.45
C HIS A 60 6.19 -11.91 -23.69
N PRO A 61 5.46 -12.47 -24.69
CA PRO A 61 6.03 -12.88 -25.97
C PRO A 61 6.84 -11.77 -26.63
N TRP A 62 7.93 -12.11 -27.30
CA TRP A 62 8.88 -11.13 -27.83
C TRP A 62 8.24 -10.12 -28.81
N TYR A 63 7.19 -10.52 -29.54
CA TYR A 63 6.51 -9.69 -30.54
C TYR A 63 5.52 -8.66 -29.95
N VAL A 64 4.99 -8.85 -28.74
CA VAL A 64 4.09 -7.85 -28.10
C VAL A 64 4.84 -6.81 -27.28
N ARG A 65 6.11 -7.09 -26.95
CA ARG A 65 6.98 -6.16 -26.20
C ARG A 65 7.04 -4.76 -26.83
N PRO A 66 7.32 -4.57 -28.14
CA PRO A 66 7.40 -3.24 -28.73
C PRO A 66 6.08 -2.47 -28.59
N PHE A 67 4.94 -3.13 -28.77
CA PHE A 67 3.62 -2.50 -28.61
C PHE A 67 3.39 -2.02 -27.17
N LEU A 68 3.75 -2.83 -26.17
CA LEU A 68 3.63 -2.46 -24.76
C LEU A 68 4.54 -1.29 -24.38
N TYR A 69 5.74 -1.19 -24.98
CA TYR A 69 6.62 -0.03 -24.80
C TYR A 69 6.00 1.24 -25.38
N VAL A 70 5.42 1.17 -26.59
CA VAL A 70 4.74 2.31 -27.21
C VAL A 70 3.54 2.75 -26.37
N ALA A 71 2.70 1.81 -25.94
CA ALA A 71 1.53 2.11 -25.11
C ALA A 71 1.94 2.81 -23.80
N ARG A 72 3.01 2.36 -23.14
CA ARG A 72 3.55 2.99 -21.93
C ARG A 72 4.09 4.40 -22.21
N ALA A 73 4.78 4.61 -23.32
CA ALA A 73 5.29 5.92 -23.71
C ALA A 73 4.15 6.93 -23.95
N VAL A 74 3.08 6.49 -24.62
CA VAL A 74 1.87 7.31 -24.85
C VAL A 74 1.20 7.70 -23.54
N GLN A 75 1.06 6.77 -22.59
CA GLN A 75 0.51 7.06 -21.27
C GLN A 75 1.31 8.13 -20.51
N ILE A 76 2.64 8.03 -20.52
CA ILE A 76 3.52 9.02 -19.87
C ILE A 76 3.40 10.39 -20.55
N ALA A 77 3.38 10.43 -21.87
CA ALA A 77 3.22 11.66 -22.62
C ALA A 77 1.88 12.35 -22.30
N ALA A 78 0.78 11.60 -22.24
CA ALA A 78 -0.54 12.15 -21.90
C ALA A 78 -0.57 12.79 -20.51
N LEU A 79 0.06 12.14 -19.51
CA LEU A 79 0.16 12.69 -18.15
C LEU A 79 1.02 13.95 -18.10
N ALA A 80 2.14 13.97 -18.82
CA ALA A 80 3.01 15.14 -18.89
C ALA A 80 2.29 16.34 -19.52
N ILE A 81 1.52 16.11 -20.59
CA ILE A 81 0.72 17.15 -21.24
C ILE A 81 -0.38 17.65 -20.30
N GLY A 82 -1.13 16.74 -19.66
CA GLY A 82 -2.17 17.11 -18.71
C GLY A 82 -1.61 17.93 -17.53
N GLY A 83 -0.46 17.53 -16.99
CA GLY A 83 0.25 18.28 -15.95
C GLY A 83 0.71 19.67 -16.42
N ALA A 84 1.25 19.77 -17.63
CA ALA A 84 1.66 21.06 -18.22
C ALA A 84 0.47 22.00 -18.43
N LEU A 85 -0.67 21.48 -18.90
CA LEU A 85 -1.90 22.24 -19.05
C LEU A 85 -2.42 22.72 -17.69
N ALA A 86 -2.51 21.84 -16.70
CA ALA A 86 -2.95 22.20 -15.36
C ALA A 86 -2.04 23.27 -14.72
N TRP A 87 -0.72 23.13 -14.89
CA TRP A 87 0.25 24.14 -14.45
C TRP A 87 0.02 25.47 -15.15
N SER A 88 -0.08 25.47 -16.48
CA SER A 88 -0.33 26.70 -17.24
C SER A 88 -1.65 27.37 -16.87
N ALA A 89 -2.71 26.59 -16.62
CA ALA A 89 -4.01 27.09 -16.20
C ALA A 89 -3.96 27.69 -14.80
N PHE A 90 -3.24 27.08 -13.86
CA PHE A 90 -3.04 27.62 -12.52
C PHE A 90 -2.42 29.02 -12.57
N TRP A 91 -1.33 29.19 -13.32
CA TRP A 91 -0.68 30.50 -13.50
C TRP A 91 -1.50 31.50 -14.32
N ALA A 92 -2.39 31.03 -15.19
CA ALA A 92 -3.31 31.92 -15.91
C ALA A 92 -4.48 32.41 -15.02
N SER A 93 -4.80 31.68 -13.94
CA SER A 93 -5.87 32.01 -13.00
C SER A 93 -5.40 32.67 -11.70
N ALA A 94 -4.09 32.69 -11.45
CA ALA A 94 -3.44 33.26 -10.28
C ALA A 94 -3.00 34.70 -10.53
#